data_AF-A0A9X0EI84-F1
#
_entry.id   AF-A0A9X0EI84-F1
#
_cell.length_a   1.000
_cell.length_b   1.000
_cell.length_c   1.000
_cell.angle_alpha   90.00
_cell.angle_beta   90.00
_cell.angle_gamma   90.00
#
_symmetry.space_group_name_H-M   'P 1'
#
loop_
_entity.id
_entity.type
_entity.pdbx_description
1 polymer ?
#
loop_
_entity_poly.entity_id
_entity_poly.type
_entity_poly.pdbx_seq_one_letter_code
_entity_poly.pdbx_strand_id
1 'polypeptide(L)'
;MSSGGTIIERFVAQELNDSVRSILKDAFDERICSKSVLFREFEFNCFDVSLDFEKGIVTLQDVLSAGESSFLDIPIRDFISACGLNVSC
;
A
#
# COMPACT_ATOMS: atom_id res chain seq x y z
N MET A 1 -12.40 -23.23 0.71
CA MET A 1 -11.01 -22.76 0.75
C MET A 1 -11.05 -21.24 0.88
N SER A 2 -11.17 -20.75 2.10
CA SER A 2 -10.85 -19.35 2.39
C SER A 2 -9.39 -19.37 2.81
N SER A 3 -8.48 -18.99 1.90
CA SER A 3 -7.12 -18.68 2.30
C SER A 3 -7.21 -17.41 3.14
N GLY A 4 -7.51 -17.56 4.44
CA GLY A 4 -7.68 -16.48 5.41
C GLY A 4 -6.33 -15.85 5.72
N GLY A 5 -5.78 -15.15 4.74
CA GLY A 5 -4.63 -14.28 4.91
C GLY A 5 -5.07 -12.90 5.39
N THR A 6 -4.15 -12.19 6.02
CA THR A 6 -4.26 -10.77 6.37
C THR A 6 -4.53 -9.90 5.13
N ILE A 7 -5.02 -8.67 5.33
CA ILE A 7 -5.30 -7.72 4.23
C ILE A 7 -4.05 -7.51 3.36
N ILE A 8 -2.86 -7.39 3.96
CA ILE A 8 -1.61 -7.23 3.23
C ILE A 8 -1.27 -8.45 2.36
N GLU A 9 -1.49 -9.68 2.84
CA GLU A 9 -1.25 -10.89 2.04
C GLU A 9 -2.20 -10.96 0.85
N ARG A 10 -3.46 -10.56 1.05
CA ARG A 10 -4.45 -10.50 -0.03
C ARG A 10 -4.11 -9.41 -1.05
N PHE A 11 -3.71 -8.23 -0.60
CA PHE A 11 -3.21 -7.16 -1.48
C PHE A 11 -2.05 -7.64 -2.35
N VAL A 12 -1.03 -8.27 -1.73
CA VAL A 12 0.14 -8.81 -2.43
C VAL A 12 -0.25 -9.87 -3.46
N ALA A 13 -1.18 -10.76 -3.11
CA ALA A 13 -1.57 -11.86 -3.99
C ALA A 13 -2.53 -11.45 -5.13
N GLN A 14 -3.35 -10.43 -4.91
CA GLN A 14 -4.47 -10.10 -5.82
C GLN A 14 -4.22 -8.83 -6.65
N GLU A 15 -3.46 -7.87 -6.12
CA GLU A 15 -3.30 -6.55 -6.74
C GLU A 15 -1.85 -6.24 -7.14
N LEU A 16 -0.86 -6.68 -6.34
CA LEU A 16 0.54 -6.25 -6.47
C LEU A 16 1.28 -6.91 -7.65
N ASN A 17 0.93 -6.52 -8.87
CA ASN A 17 1.67 -6.82 -10.10
C ASN A 17 2.82 -5.81 -10.35
N ASP A 18 3.60 -6.03 -11.40
CA ASP A 18 4.76 -5.17 -11.73
C ASP A 18 4.39 -3.70 -11.97
N SER A 19 3.22 -3.43 -12.55
CA SER A 19 2.72 -2.07 -12.76
C SER A 19 2.39 -1.39 -11.44
N VAL A 20 1.67 -2.08 -10.55
CA VAL A 20 1.32 -1.56 -9.22
C VAL A 20 2.59 -1.34 -8.39
N ARG A 21 3.57 -2.25 -8.45
CA ARG A 21 4.89 -2.07 -7.82
C ARG A 21 5.59 -0.82 -8.32
N SER A 22 5.59 -0.57 -9.63
CA SER A 22 6.20 0.64 -10.21
C SER A 22 5.50 1.90 -9.70
N ILE A 23 4.17 1.94 -9.71
CA ILE A 23 3.38 3.09 -9.24
C ILE A 23 3.70 3.40 -7.77
N LEU A 24 3.69 2.39 -6.92
CA LEU A 24 4.00 2.56 -5.49
C LEU A 24 5.44 3.01 -5.28
N LYS A 25 6.40 2.41 -6.01
CA LYS A 25 7.82 2.80 -5.93
C LYS A 25 7.99 4.27 -6.33
N ASP A 26 7.39 4.70 -7.44
CA ASP A 26 7.50 6.07 -7.91
C ASP A 26 6.93 7.08 -6.90
N ALA A 27 5.85 6.70 -6.19
CA ALA A 27 5.29 7.52 -5.12
C ALA A 27 6.24 7.68 -3.92
N PHE A 28 6.93 6.59 -3.54
CA PHE A 28 7.96 6.66 -2.49
C PHE A 28 9.18 7.45 -2.93
N ASP A 29 9.65 7.27 -4.17
CA ASP A 29 10.78 8.01 -4.72
C ASP A 29 10.46 9.51 -4.85
N GLU A 30 9.22 9.86 -5.22
CA GLU A 30 8.73 11.25 -5.21
C GLU A 30 8.83 11.87 -3.81
N ARG A 31 8.39 11.13 -2.78
CA ARG A 31 8.48 11.57 -1.39
C ARG A 31 9.91 11.77 -0.92
N ILE A 32 10.84 10.94 -1.39
CA ILE A 32 12.27 11.07 -1.09
C ILE A 32 12.82 12.35 -1.72
N CYS A 33 12.46 12.62 -2.98
CA CYS A 33 12.87 13.82 -3.71
C CYS A 33 12.25 15.11 -3.15
N SER A 34 11.01 15.04 -2.64
CA SER A 34 10.31 16.20 -2.08
C SER A 34 9.62 15.89 -0.76
N LYS A 35 10.14 16.51 0.31
CA LYS A 35 9.52 16.43 1.65
C LYS A 35 8.18 17.14 1.77
N SER A 36 7.75 17.89 0.75
CA SER A 36 6.44 18.53 0.72
C SER A 36 5.31 17.58 0.34
N VAL A 37 5.62 16.39 -0.18
CA VAL A 37 4.61 15.37 -0.43
C VAL A 37 4.25 14.75 0.91
N LEU A 38 3.04 14.99 1.39
CA LEU A 38 2.59 14.49 2.69
C LEU A 38 1.66 13.29 2.58
N PHE A 39 0.94 13.19 1.45
CA PHE A 39 -0.09 12.19 1.26
C PHE A 39 -0.22 11.81 -0.22
N ARG A 40 -0.47 10.52 -0.49
CA ARG A 40 -0.86 9.99 -1.80
C ARG A 40 -1.94 8.93 -1.62
N GLU A 41 -2.85 8.83 -2.58
CA GLU A 41 -3.90 7.83 -2.59
C GLU A 41 -4.00 7.19 -3.97
N PHE A 42 -4.23 5.89 -4.00
CA PHE A 42 -4.34 5.08 -5.20
C PHE A 42 -5.55 4.16 -5.06
N GLU A 43 -6.41 4.19 -6.06
CA GLU A 43 -7.51 3.26 -6.20
C GLU A 43 -7.09 2.17 -7.19
N PHE A 44 -6.98 0.93 -6.73
CA PHE A 44 -6.71 -0.22 -7.59
C PHE A 44 -7.96 -1.11 -7.73
N ASN A 45 -7.84 -2.28 -8.35
CA ASN A 45 -9.01 -3.08 -8.73
C ASN A 45 -9.79 -3.59 -7.52
N CYS A 46 -9.08 -4.10 -6.51
CA CYS A 46 -9.65 -4.71 -5.31
C CYS A 46 -9.26 -3.97 -4.03
N PHE A 47 -8.31 -3.04 -4.11
CA PHE A 47 -7.77 -2.34 -2.94
C PHE A 47 -7.53 -0.87 -3.21
N ASP A 48 -7.88 -0.05 -2.23
CA ASP A 48 -7.42 1.33 -2.14
C ASP A 48 -6.20 1.39 -1.22
N VAL A 49 -5.24 2.24 -1.58
CA VAL A 49 -3.96 2.40 -0.89
C VAL A 49 -3.71 3.88 -0.63
N SER A 50 -3.70 4.26 0.63
CA SER A 50 -3.37 5.62 1.07
C SER A 50 -2.00 5.63 1.75
N LEU A 51 -1.05 6.40 1.22
CA LEU A 51 0.28 6.62 1.78
C LEU A 51 0.26 7.93 2.57
N ASP A 52 0.19 7.85 3.89
CA ASP A 52 0.31 9.01 4.78
C ASP A 52 1.76 9.15 5.25
N PHE A 53 2.54 9.94 4.50
CA PHE A 53 3.95 10.19 4.79
C PHE A 53 4.16 11.12 5.99
N GLU A 54 3.14 11.89 6.38
CA GLU A 54 3.19 12.71 7.58
C GLU A 54 3.13 11.84 8.83
N LYS A 55 2.22 10.86 8.85
CA LYS A 55 2.07 9.90 9.96
C LYS A 55 2.99 8.69 9.86
N GLY A 56 3.58 8.43 8.69
CA GLY A 56 4.48 7.31 8.45
C GLY A 56 3.76 5.96 8.28
N ILE A 57 2.49 5.99 7.87
CA ILE A 57 1.63 4.81 7.74
C ILE A 57 1.08 4.65 6.32
N VAL A 58 0.73 3.42 5.98
CA VAL A 58 -0.06 3.07 4.80
C VAL A 58 -1.36 2.47 5.27
N THR A 59 -2.46 2.97 4.72
CA THR A 59 -3.78 2.38 4.90
C THR A 59 -4.11 1.57 3.65
N LEU A 60 -4.35 0.27 3.83
CA LEU A 60 -4.90 -0.60 2.80
C LEU A 60 -6.38 -0.80 3.08
N GLN A 61 -7.23 -0.59 2.09
CA GLN A 61 -8.66 -0.87 2.19
C GLN A 61 -9.07 -1.88 1.13
N ASP A 62 -9.61 -3.02 1.56
CA ASP A 62 -10.24 -4.02 0.71
C ASP A 62 -11.65 -3.56 0.36
N VAL A 63 -11.83 -2.99 -0.84
CA VAL A 63 -13.11 -2.44 -1.29
C VAL A 63 -14.16 -3.52 -1.56
N LEU A 64 -13.74 -4.78 -1.66
CA LEU A 64 -14.65 -5.92 -1.86
C LEU A 64 -15.20 -6.48 -0.55
N SER A 65 -14.66 -6.05 0.60
CA SER A 65 -15.09 -6.50 1.93
C SER A 65 -15.89 -5.41 2.64
N ALA A 66 -17.11 -5.72 3.07
CA ALA A 66 -17.93 -4.81 3.86
C ALA A 66 -17.72 -5.07 5.36
N GLY A 67 -17.15 -4.12 6.11
CA GLY A 67 -17.04 -4.16 7.58
C GLY A 67 -15.85 -3.41 8.16
N GLU A 68 -15.76 -3.29 9.49
CA GLU A 68 -14.64 -2.63 10.20
C GLU A 68 -13.29 -3.32 9.97
N SER A 69 -13.28 -4.61 9.60
CA SER A 69 -12.06 -5.36 9.22
C SER A 69 -11.75 -5.28 7.72
N SER A 70 -12.24 -4.24 7.03
CA SER A 70 -11.94 -4.01 5.61
C SER A 70 -10.67 -3.20 5.38
N PHE A 71 -10.11 -2.56 6.42
CA PHE A 71 -8.88 -1.79 6.28
C PHE A 71 -7.79 -2.21 7.25
N LEU A 72 -6.54 -1.89 6.90
CA LEU A 72 -5.34 -2.16 7.67
C LEU A 72 -4.40 -0.97 7.59
N ASP A 73 -4.10 -0.38 8.74
CA ASP A 73 -3.00 0.56 8.89
C ASP A 73 -1.71 -0.20 9.20
N ILE A 74 -0.66 0.06 8.42
CA ILE A 74 0.65 -0.58 8.56
C ILE A 74 1.76 0.47 8.43
N PRO A 75 2.86 0.40 9.20
CA PRO A 75 3.99 1.29 9.01
C PRO A 75 4.54 1.22 7.57
N ILE A 76 4.90 2.37 7.00
CA ILE A 76 5.43 2.44 5.61
C ILE A 76 6.58 1.45 5.39
N ARG A 77 7.48 1.31 6.38
CA ARG A 77 8.62 0.39 6.29
C ARG A 77 8.19 -1.07 6.14
N ASP A 78 7.18 -1.46 6.90
CA ASP A 78 6.68 -2.84 6.89
C ASP A 78 5.90 -3.09 5.59
N PHE A 79 5.16 -2.09 5.10
CA PHE A 79 4.51 -2.15 3.78
C PHE A 79 5.51 -2.31 2.63
N ILE A 80 6.59 -1.51 2.61
CA ILE A 80 7.67 -1.61 1.62
C ILE A 80 8.28 -3.01 1.64
N SER A 81 8.55 -3.55 2.84
CA SER A 81 9.10 -4.89 3.00
C SER A 81 8.14 -5.98 2.53
N ALA A 82 6.85 -5.89 2.88
CA ALA A 82 5.83 -6.86 2.49
C ALA A 82 5.60 -6.86 0.98
N CYS A 83 5.66 -5.69 0.35
CA CYS A 83 5.53 -5.54 -1.09
C CYS A 83 6.83 -5.85 -1.84
N GLY A 84 7.97 -6.00 -1.15
CA GLY A 84 9.28 -6.15 -1.78
C GLY A 84 9.63 -4.97 -2.68
N LEU A 85 9.28 -3.75 -2.29
CA LEU A 85 9.59 -2.54 -3.06
C LEU A 85 11.06 -2.18 -2.83
N ASN A 86 11.81 -2.01 -3.91
CA ASN A 86 13.16 -1.48 -3.87
C ASN A 86 13.11 0.03 -4.09
N VAL A 87 12.82 0.77 -3.02
CA VAL A 87 12.79 2.24 -3.02
C VAL A 87 14.22 2.77 -3.00
N SER A 88 14.49 3.78 -3.83
CA SER A 88 15.85 4.30 -3.98
C SER A 88 16.05 5.46 -3.01
N CYS A 89 16.83 5.24 -1.95
CA CYS A 89 17.28 6.31 -1.05
C CYS A 89 18.25 7.27 -1.74
#